data_AF-A0A7V6CQF9-F1
#
_entry.id   AF-A0A7V6CQF9-F1
#
_cell.length_a   1.000
_cell.length_b   1.000
_cell.length_c   1.000
_cell.angle_alpha   90.00
_cell.angle_beta   90.00
_cell.angle_gamma   90.00
#
_symmetry.space_group_name_H-M   'P 1'
#
loop_
_entity.id
_entity.type
_entity.pdbx_description
1 polymer ?
#
loop_
_entity_poly.entity_id
_entity_poly.type
_entity_poly.pdbx_seq_one_letter_code
_entity_poly.pdbx_strand_id
1 'polypeptide(L)'
;TTQQEQFQLWQQALEGNLPEKETGIPRRPGLAFLLSFVMPGLGQIYNGQLVKGGILLGVTLLGLTLFVAVSGGREALSNMLAFLVNPARMRGGISEFHLFVVIVLFFVWLYAIIDAPLSAAARNRRLPGVE
;
A
#
# COMPACT_ATOMS: atom_id res chain seq x y z
N THR A 1 -13.90 -36.67 17.60
CA THR A 1 -13.38 -35.29 17.60
C THR A 1 -13.77 -34.56 16.31
N THR A 2 -13.46 -35.12 15.14
CA THR A 2 -13.78 -34.52 13.82
C THR A 2 -15.26 -34.18 13.56
N GLN A 3 -16.21 -35.01 14.00
CA GLN A 3 -17.64 -34.71 13.80
C GLN A 3 -18.16 -33.57 14.70
N GLN A 4 -17.60 -33.42 15.91
CA GLN A 4 -17.98 -32.32 16.81
C GLN A 4 -17.45 -30.98 16.28
N GLU A 5 -16.23 -30.96 15.71
CA GLU A 5 -15.67 -29.79 15.03
C GLU A 5 -16.48 -29.40 13.79
N GLN A 6 -16.89 -30.37 12.97
CA GLN A 6 -17.77 -30.11 11.84
C GLN A 6 -19.12 -29.52 12.26
N PHE A 7 -19.72 -30.04 13.32
CA PHE A 7 -20.98 -29.53 13.83
C PHE A 7 -20.86 -28.08 14.34
N GLN A 8 -19.77 -27.76 15.05
CA GLN A 8 -19.49 -26.39 15.50
C GLN A 8 -19.27 -25.43 14.33
N LEU A 9 -18.55 -25.84 13.28
CA LEU A 9 -18.40 -25.05 12.05
C LEU A 9 -19.74 -24.79 11.36
N TRP A 10 -20.62 -25.80 11.32
CA TRP A 10 -21.98 -25.65 10.78
C TRP A 10 -22.83 -24.66 11.59
N GLN A 11 -22.75 -24.71 12.91
CA GLN A 11 -23.44 -23.73 13.77
C GLN A 11 -22.91 -22.31 13.52
N GLN A 12 -21.58 -22.14 13.47
CA GLN A 12 -20.95 -20.87 13.14
C GLN A 12 -21.32 -20.36 11.75
N ALA A 13 -21.49 -21.26 10.77
CA ALA A 13 -21.97 -20.94 9.42
C ALA A 13 -23.39 -20.35 9.43
N LEU A 14 -24.30 -21.00 10.16
CA LEU A 14 -25.69 -20.57 10.29
C LEU A 14 -25.79 -19.22 11.03
N GLU A 15 -24.89 -18.97 11.97
CA GLU A 15 -24.78 -17.72 12.71
C GLU A 15 -24.02 -16.62 11.95
N GLY A 16 -23.45 -16.92 10.77
CA GLY A 16 -22.66 -15.98 9.98
C GLY A 16 -21.27 -15.68 10.54
N ASN A 17 -20.83 -16.41 11.57
CA ASN A 17 -19.56 -16.23 12.27
C ASN A 17 -18.47 -17.19 11.77
N LEU A 18 -18.41 -17.44 10.46
CA LEU A 18 -17.37 -18.30 9.91
C LEU A 18 -16.00 -17.64 10.03
N PRO A 19 -14.96 -18.37 10.48
CA PRO A 19 -13.61 -17.86 10.49
C PRO A 19 -13.16 -17.49 9.07
N GLU A 20 -12.34 -16.43 8.93
CA GLU A 20 -11.85 -15.92 7.62
C GLU A 20 -11.17 -17.01 6.77
N LYS A 21 -10.67 -18.06 7.42
CA LYS A 21 -10.11 -19.24 6.76
C LYS A 21 -11.13 -19.97 5.87
N GLU A 22 -12.41 -19.99 6.25
CA GLU A 22 -13.47 -20.71 5.54
C GLU A 22 -14.16 -19.85 4.46
N THR A 23 -14.11 -18.52 4.58
CA THR A 23 -14.82 -17.57 3.69
C THR A 23 -13.89 -16.66 2.89
N GLY A 24 -12.58 -16.74 3.12
CA GLY A 24 -11.62 -15.81 2.57
C GLY A 24 -11.53 -15.92 1.06
N ILE A 25 -11.87 -14.83 0.37
CA ILE A 25 -11.67 -14.72 -1.07
C ILE A 25 -10.17 -14.53 -1.36
N PRO A 26 -9.56 -15.37 -2.20
CA PRO A 26 -8.16 -15.22 -2.58
C PRO A 26 -7.93 -13.87 -3.28
N ARG A 27 -6.78 -13.27 -3.00
CA ARG A 27 -6.40 -11.95 -3.53
C ARG A 27 -5.38 -12.10 -4.66
N ARG A 28 -5.44 -11.24 -5.67
CA ARG A 28 -4.50 -11.27 -6.79
C ARG A 28 -3.25 -10.45 -6.43
N PRO A 29 -2.05 -11.07 -6.31
CA PRO A 29 -0.84 -10.31 -5.93
C PRO A 29 -0.49 -9.21 -6.93
N GLY A 30 -0.64 -9.45 -8.23
CA GLY A 30 -0.38 -8.44 -9.26
C GLY A 30 -1.30 -7.21 -9.16
N LEU A 31 -2.57 -7.40 -8.77
CA LEU A 31 -3.48 -6.27 -8.52
C LEU A 31 -3.08 -5.52 -7.25
N ALA A 32 -2.70 -6.23 -6.18
CA ALA A 32 -2.21 -5.61 -4.96
C ALA A 32 -0.96 -4.76 -5.21
N PHE A 33 -0.03 -5.26 -6.04
CA PHE A 33 1.13 -4.49 -6.52
C PHE A 33 0.70 -3.24 -7.29
N LEU A 34 -0.16 -3.38 -8.31
CA LEU A 34 -0.58 -2.26 -9.14
C LEU A 34 -1.26 -1.15 -8.32
N LEU A 35 -2.11 -1.53 -7.37
CA LEU A 35 -2.78 -0.59 -6.47
C LEU A 35 -1.77 0.18 -5.61
N SER A 36 -0.80 -0.50 -5.00
CA SER A 36 0.25 0.16 -4.23
C SER A 36 1.23 0.96 -5.09
N PHE A 37 1.45 0.55 -6.34
CA PHE A 37 2.29 1.26 -7.30
C PHE A 37 1.69 2.61 -7.65
N VAL A 38 0.37 2.66 -7.86
CA VAL A 38 -0.36 3.92 -8.09
C VAL A 38 -0.41 4.77 -6.83
N MET A 39 -0.74 4.16 -5.68
CA MET A 39 -0.86 4.88 -4.42
C MET A 39 -0.54 3.94 -3.24
N PRO A 40 0.54 4.20 -2.49
CA PRO A 40 0.88 3.43 -1.29
C PRO A 40 -0.29 3.32 -0.32
N GLY A 41 -0.52 2.10 0.19
CA GLY A 41 -1.63 1.78 1.08
C GLY A 41 -2.83 1.15 0.41
N LEU A 42 -3.08 1.39 -0.89
CA LEU A 42 -4.24 0.80 -1.57
C LEU A 42 -4.15 -0.72 -1.71
N GLY A 43 -2.96 -1.26 -2.00
CA GLY A 43 -2.75 -2.71 -2.07
C GLY A 43 -2.96 -3.39 -0.72
N GLN A 44 -2.56 -2.74 0.38
CA GLN A 44 -2.81 -3.21 1.74
C GLN A 44 -4.32 -3.19 2.09
N ILE A 45 -5.04 -2.12 1.73
CA ILE A 45 -6.50 -2.03 1.90
C ILE A 45 -7.20 -3.13 1.10
N TYR A 46 -6.78 -3.36 -0.16
CA TYR A 46 -7.29 -4.45 -0.98
C TYR A 46 -7.07 -5.83 -0.34
N ASN A 47 -5.97 -6.01 0.39
CA ASN A 47 -5.67 -7.22 1.13
C ASN A 47 -6.43 -7.35 2.47
N GLY A 48 -7.24 -6.37 2.85
CA GLY A 48 -7.96 -6.31 4.14
C GLY A 48 -7.14 -5.75 5.30
N GLN A 49 -5.92 -5.28 5.05
CA GLN A 49 -5.02 -4.72 6.08
C GLN A 49 -5.30 -3.23 6.30
N LEU A 50 -6.48 -2.88 6.82
CA LEU A 50 -6.96 -1.50 6.89
C LEU A 50 -6.05 -0.56 7.70
N VAL A 51 -5.55 -0.99 8.86
CA VAL A 51 -4.66 -0.17 9.71
C VAL A 51 -3.37 0.16 8.96
N LYS A 52 -2.72 -0.87 8.39
CA LYS A 52 -1.47 -0.71 7.65
C LYS A 52 -1.65 0.15 6.40
N GLY A 53 -2.72 -0.13 5.64
CA GLY A 53 -3.05 0.64 4.46
C GLY A 53 -3.39 2.09 4.76
N GLY A 54 -4.12 2.35 5.85
CA GLY A 54 -4.43 3.70 6.33
C GLY A 54 -3.19 4.48 6.75
N ILE A 55 -2.23 3.84 7.45
CA ILE A 55 -0.96 4.48 7.81
C ILE A 55 -0.15 4.84 6.57
N LEU A 56 0.02 3.90 5.63
CA LEU A 56 0.80 4.14 4.40
C LEU A 56 0.16 5.24 3.52
N LEU A 57 -1.16 5.20 3.37
CA LEU A 57 -1.90 6.22 2.63
C LEU A 57 -1.80 7.58 3.34
N GLY A 58 -2.01 7.62 4.66
CA GLY A 58 -1.95 8.84 5.46
C GLY A 58 -0.57 9.50 5.42
N VAL A 59 0.51 8.73 5.58
CA VAL A 59 1.88 9.24 5.46
C VAL A 59 2.16 9.77 4.06
N THR A 60 1.68 9.07 3.02
CA THR A 60 1.85 9.51 1.63
C THR A 60 1.12 10.82 1.37
N LEU A 61 -0.16 10.92 1.74
CA LEU A 61 -0.95 12.13 1.56
C LEU A 61 -0.36 13.29 2.35
N LEU A 62 0.02 13.07 3.62
CA LEU A 62 0.67 14.08 4.44
C LEU A 62 1.97 14.58 3.81
N GLY A 63 2.84 13.67 3.34
CA GLY A 63 4.09 14.06 2.69
C GLY A 63 3.87 14.83 1.38
N LEU A 64 2.90 14.44 0.56
CA LEU A 64 2.53 15.18 -0.66
C LEU A 64 1.96 16.56 -0.32
N THR A 65 1.10 16.66 0.69
CA THR A 65 0.58 17.94 1.17
C THR A 65 1.70 18.83 1.68
N LEU A 66 2.64 18.31 2.47
CA LEU A 66 3.81 19.06 2.95
C LEU A 66 4.69 19.53 1.79
N PHE A 67 4.93 18.69 0.79
CA PHE A 67 5.72 19.05 -0.38
C PHE A 67 5.12 20.22 -1.16
N VAL A 68 3.79 20.29 -1.29
CA VAL A 68 3.11 21.36 -2.05
C VAL A 68 2.87 22.60 -1.20
N ALA A 69 2.52 22.44 0.08
CA ALA A 69 2.12 23.53 0.96
C ALA A 69 3.30 24.34 1.52
N VAL A 70 4.49 23.76 1.61
CA VAL A 70 5.68 24.47 2.06
C VAL A 70 6.19 25.39 0.95
N SER A 71 6.70 26.57 1.35
CA SER A 71 7.26 27.57 0.43
C SER A 71 8.36 26.95 -0.44
N GLY A 72 8.29 27.22 -1.75
CA GLY A 72 9.23 26.67 -2.72
C GLY A 72 8.81 25.33 -3.33
N GLY A 73 7.65 24.76 -2.97
CA GLY A 73 7.20 23.46 -3.48
C GLY A 73 7.01 23.42 -5.00
N ARG A 74 6.48 24.50 -5.60
CA ARG A 74 6.30 24.60 -7.05
C ARG A 74 7.64 24.70 -7.78
N GLU A 75 8.56 25.50 -7.24
CA GLU A 75 9.92 25.66 -7.75
C GLU A 75 10.71 24.36 -7.62
N ALA A 76 10.59 23.66 -6.49
CA ALA A 76 11.20 22.36 -6.24
C ALA A 76 10.69 21.33 -7.25
N LEU A 77 9.36 21.24 -7.48
CA LEU A 77 8.78 20.36 -8.49
C LEU A 77 9.32 20.68 -9.89
N SER A 78 9.32 21.96 -10.27
CA SER A 78 9.82 22.43 -11.56
C SER A 78 11.30 22.06 -11.77
N ASN A 79 12.15 22.29 -10.76
CA ASN A 79 13.57 21.98 -10.82
C ASN A 79 13.83 20.47 -10.81
N MET A 80 13.08 19.67 -10.03
CA MET A 80 13.16 18.20 -10.06
C MET A 80 12.77 17.64 -11.42
N LEU A 81 11.67 18.10 -12.01
CA LEU A 81 11.27 17.69 -13.37
C LEU A 81 12.30 18.13 -14.42
N ALA A 82 12.84 19.34 -14.29
CA ALA A 82 13.92 19.80 -15.15
C ALA A 82 15.16 18.90 -15.01
N PHE A 83 15.53 18.47 -13.81
CA PHE A 83 16.63 17.51 -13.59
C PHE A 83 16.46 16.23 -14.41
N LEU A 84 15.24 15.67 -14.38
CA LEU A 84 14.94 14.38 -15.00
C LEU A 84 14.84 14.45 -16.51
N VAL A 85 14.42 15.59 -17.07
CA VAL A 85 14.14 15.74 -18.51
C VAL A 85 15.26 16.48 -19.24
N ASN A 86 15.69 17.62 -18.71
CA ASN A 86 16.75 18.44 -19.30
C ASN A 86 17.39 19.35 -18.22
N PRO A 87 18.52 18.95 -17.62
CA PRO A 87 19.19 19.69 -16.55
C PRO A 87 19.55 21.13 -16.90
N ALA A 88 19.75 21.46 -18.18
CA ALA A 88 20.03 22.83 -18.62
C ALA A 88 18.85 23.80 -18.41
N ARG A 89 17.63 23.28 -18.15
CA ARG A 89 16.45 24.09 -17.82
C ARG A 89 16.30 24.39 -16.33
N MET A 90 17.18 23.87 -15.48
CA MET A 90 17.18 24.20 -14.06
C MET A 90 17.47 25.68 -13.85
N ARG A 91 16.59 26.36 -13.11
CA ARG A 91 16.73 27.80 -12.80
C ARG A 91 17.23 28.07 -11.39
N GLY A 92 17.41 27.03 -10.58
CA GLY A 92 17.87 27.11 -9.20
C GLY A 92 18.09 25.73 -8.59
N GLY A 93 18.40 25.71 -7.29
CA GLY A 93 18.60 24.47 -6.53
C GLY A 93 17.30 23.76 -6.15
N ILE A 94 17.45 22.59 -5.54
CA ILE A 94 16.36 21.86 -4.89
C ILE A 94 16.52 22.09 -3.39
N SER A 95 15.44 22.51 -2.72
CA SER A 95 15.41 22.66 -1.27
C SER A 95 15.69 21.31 -0.58
N GLU A 96 16.59 21.31 0.39
CA GLU A 96 16.95 20.11 1.17
C GLU A 96 15.72 19.46 1.83
N PHE A 97 14.80 20.29 2.34
CA PHE A 97 13.55 19.80 2.93
C PHE A 97 12.69 19.04 1.90
N HIS A 98 12.51 19.60 0.70
CA HIS A 98 11.73 18.95 -0.35
C HIS A 98 12.41 17.66 -0.83
N LEU A 99 13.74 17.66 -0.92
CA LEU A 99 14.51 16.47 -1.24
C LEU A 99 14.34 15.39 -0.16
N PHE A 100 14.40 15.76 1.12
CA PHE A 100 14.16 14.86 2.24
C PHE A 100 12.75 14.24 2.19
N VAL A 101 11.71 15.06 1.95
CA VAL A 101 10.33 14.58 1.82
C VAL A 101 10.21 13.58 0.67
N VAL A 102 10.80 13.86 -0.50
CA VAL A 102 10.79 12.94 -1.65
C VAL A 102 11.51 11.64 -1.35
N ILE A 103 12.65 11.68 -0.64
CA ILE A 103 13.38 10.47 -0.24
C ILE A 103 12.53 9.62 0.71
N VAL A 104 11.90 10.23 1.72
CA VAL A 104 11.00 9.51 2.64
C VAL A 104 9.83 8.89 1.87
N LEU A 105 9.17 9.67 1.00
CA LEU A 105 8.07 9.17 0.18
C LEU A 105 8.50 8.06 -0.78
N PHE A 106 9.71 8.13 -1.34
CA PHE A 106 10.26 7.08 -2.19
C PHE A 106 10.42 5.76 -1.43
N PHE A 107 10.93 5.79 -0.20
CA PHE A 107 11.06 4.57 0.61
C PHE A 107 9.70 4.04 1.11
N VAL A 108 8.77 4.93 1.46
CA VAL A 108 7.38 4.53 1.79
C VAL A 108 6.72 3.87 0.58
N TRP A 109 6.89 4.44 -0.61
CA TRP A 109 6.38 3.89 -1.86
C TRP A 109 7.01 2.53 -2.16
N LEU A 110 8.34 2.42 -2.10
CA LEU A 110 9.08 1.18 -2.34
C LEU A 110 8.64 0.07 -1.36
N TYR A 111 8.49 0.41 -0.08
CA TYR A 111 7.96 -0.51 0.92
C TYR A 111 6.56 -0.99 0.54
N ALA A 112 5.65 -0.08 0.19
CA ALA A 112 4.25 -0.41 -0.07
C ALA A 112 4.07 -1.29 -1.31
N ILE A 113 4.85 -1.07 -2.38
CA ILE A 113 4.78 -1.87 -3.62
C ILE A 113 5.31 -3.29 -3.42
N ILE A 114 6.29 -3.49 -2.55
CA ILE A 114 6.83 -4.82 -2.24
C ILE A 114 5.89 -5.56 -1.27
N ASP A 115 5.43 -4.85 -0.24
CA ASP A 115 4.64 -5.44 0.82
C ASP A 115 3.26 -5.93 0.38
N ALA A 116 2.58 -5.20 -0.51
CA ALA A 116 1.23 -5.53 -0.96
C ALA A 116 1.13 -6.89 -1.68
N PRO A 117 1.92 -7.20 -2.72
CA PRO A 117 1.86 -8.51 -3.39
C PRO A 117 2.32 -9.65 -2.47
N LEU A 118 3.33 -9.43 -1.61
CA LEU A 118 3.80 -10.43 -0.66
C LEU A 118 2.72 -10.76 0.37
N SER A 119 2.05 -9.75 0.90
CA SER A 119 0.93 -9.90 1.81
C SER A 119 -0.25 -10.63 1.17
N ALA A 120 -0.56 -10.34 -0.09
CA ALA A 120 -1.60 -11.04 -0.85
C ALA A 120 -1.26 -12.52 -1.02
N ALA A 121 -0.03 -12.83 -1.45
CA ALA A 121 0.44 -14.20 -1.62
C ALA A 121 0.48 -14.97 -0.29
N ALA A 122 0.95 -14.33 0.79
CA ALA A 122 0.99 -14.92 2.12
C ALA A 122 -0.43 -15.19 2.66
N ARG A 123 -1.39 -14.32 2.38
CA ARG A 123 -2.80 -14.52 2.72
C ARG A 123 -3.38 -15.72 1.96
N ASN A 124 -3.15 -15.82 0.66
CA ASN A 124 -3.66 -16.92 -0.14
C ASN A 124 -3.19 -18.29 0.35
N ARG A 125 -1.93 -18.42 0.80
CA ARG A 125 -1.40 -19.67 1.37
C ARG A 125 -2.07 -20.10 2.67
N ARG A 126 -2.78 -19.19 3.35
CA ARG A 126 -3.52 -19.50 4.59
C ARG A 126 -4.95 -19.93 4.31
N LEU A 127 -5.44 -19.73 3.08
CA LEU A 127 -6.78 -20.12 2.65
C LEU A 127 -6.73 -21.57 2.12
N PRO A 128 -7.65 -22.45 2.54
CA PRO A 128 -7.76 -23.80 2.01
C PRO A 128 -8.21 -23.76 0.53
N GLY A 129 -7.65 -24.65 -0.30
CA GLY A 129 -8.08 -24.86 -1.69
C GLY A 129 -7.42 -23.96 -2.76
N VAL A 130 -6.33 -23.26 -2.44
CA VAL A 130 -5.51 -22.54 -3.42
C VAL A 130 -4.23 -23.35 -3.69
N GLU A 131 -4.32 -24.35 -4.59
CA GLU A 131 -3.16 -25.03 -5.20
C GLU A 131 -2.79 -24.40 -6.54
#